data_AF-A0A2E6IZ29-F1
#
_entry.id   AF-A0A2E6IZ29-F1
#
_cell.length_a   1.000
_cell.length_b   1.000
_cell.length_c   1.000
_cell.angle_alpha   90.00
_cell.angle_beta   90.00
_cell.angle_gamma   90.00
#
_symmetry.space_group_name_H-M   'P 1'
#
loop_
_entity.id
_entity.type
_entity.pdbx_description
1 polymer ?
#
loop_
_entity_poly.entity_id
_entity_poly.type
_entity_poly.pdbx_seq_one_letter_code
_entity_poly.pdbx_strand_id
1 'polypeptide(L)'
;MDIIPVLDIYKSNVVVAVKGKRHLYQPINYKLYNSTDPRDIINIIKEKFKPKIIYMADLDAIINGKANHKIIDSIIKNNADIEFWIDAGLNKLNLSKRYTNYYSVFCSEKSSGFDLSNNNKENYICSFDFREKIIGNMCLPKLSRNLPKKIILMDLLQVGSSETLNFKILKKFIKYQKKHDFYIAGGIKNTFDIHKAKNLGVKGVLVSSILHKDIIGKLFIRKEKTGL
;
A
#
# COMPACT_ATOMS: atom_id res chain seq x y z
N MET A 1 -8.08 13.41 1.22
CA MET A 1 -6.82 12.64 1.35
C MET A 1 -7.19 11.28 1.88
N ASP A 2 -6.78 10.24 1.18
CA ASP A 2 -7.11 8.85 1.50
C ASP A 2 -6.22 8.33 2.62
N ILE A 3 -6.80 7.54 3.52
CA ILE A 3 -6.06 6.77 4.53
C ILE A 3 -6.27 5.31 4.13
N ILE A 4 -5.21 4.69 3.63
CA ILE A 4 -5.26 3.39 2.96
C ILE A 4 -4.71 2.34 3.92
N PRO A 5 -5.53 1.43 4.45
CA PRO A 5 -5.04 0.29 5.22
C PRO A 5 -4.10 -0.57 4.39
N VAL A 6 -3.05 -1.09 5.02
CA VAL A 6 -2.04 -1.95 4.40
C VAL A 6 -2.11 -3.32 5.04
N LEU A 7 -2.24 -4.37 4.22
CA LEU A 7 -2.16 -5.76 4.63
C LEU A 7 -0.99 -6.43 3.91
N ASP A 8 0.04 -6.78 4.66
CA ASP A 8 1.08 -7.69 4.20
C ASP A 8 0.59 -9.12 4.44
N ILE A 9 0.60 -9.97 3.42
CA ILE A 9 0.11 -11.35 3.48
C ILE A 9 1.29 -12.29 3.22
N TYR A 10 1.57 -13.19 4.17
CA TYR A 10 2.61 -14.20 4.05
C TYR A 10 2.10 -15.54 4.56
N LYS A 11 2.32 -16.61 3.78
CA LYS A 11 1.80 -17.95 4.05
C LYS A 11 0.31 -17.94 4.40
N SER A 12 -0.46 -17.19 3.61
CA SER A 12 -1.92 -17.00 3.79
C SER A 12 -2.34 -16.32 5.11
N ASN A 13 -1.42 -15.67 5.82
CA ASN A 13 -1.71 -14.94 7.05
C ASN A 13 -1.37 -13.46 6.86
N VAL A 14 -2.15 -12.57 7.45
CA VAL A 14 -1.75 -11.17 7.61
C VAL A 14 -0.58 -11.12 8.58
N VAL A 15 0.45 -10.36 8.22
CA VAL A 15 1.70 -10.22 9.00
C VAL A 15 2.05 -8.76 9.24
N VAL A 16 2.89 -8.52 10.25
CA VAL A 16 3.40 -7.19 10.58
C VAL A 16 4.73 -6.96 9.87
N ALA A 17 4.78 -5.93 9.03
CA ALA A 17 6.03 -5.53 8.40
C ALA A 17 7.04 -4.93 9.41
N VAL A 18 8.32 -5.19 9.16
CA VAL A 18 9.47 -4.72 9.96
C VAL A 18 10.59 -4.24 9.05
N LYS A 19 10.68 -2.93 8.79
CA LYS A 19 11.76 -2.25 8.05
C LYS A 19 12.16 -2.88 6.71
N GLY A 20 11.22 -3.52 6.01
CA GLY A 20 11.50 -4.30 4.79
C GLY A 20 12.32 -5.58 5.02
N LYS A 21 12.58 -5.98 6.27
CA LYS A 21 13.23 -7.25 6.65
C LYS A 21 12.19 -8.36 6.68
N ARG A 22 11.78 -8.82 5.49
CA ARG A 22 10.67 -9.79 5.31
C ARG A 22 10.83 -11.09 6.12
N HIS A 23 12.05 -11.52 6.42
CA HIS A 23 12.33 -12.69 7.27
C HIS A 23 11.95 -12.50 8.76
N LEU A 24 11.72 -11.26 9.21
CA LEU A 24 11.29 -10.95 10.57
C LEU A 24 9.77 -10.77 10.69
N TYR A 25 9.03 -10.87 9.59
CA TYR A 25 7.60 -10.59 9.61
C TYR A 25 6.87 -11.72 10.36
N GLN A 26 6.00 -11.33 11.29
CA GLN A 26 5.24 -12.26 12.13
C GLN A 26 3.75 -12.01 11.93
N PRO A 27 2.89 -13.04 12.11
CA PRO A 27 1.45 -12.85 12.08
C PRO A 27 1.00 -11.71 13.00
N ILE A 28 -0.08 -11.04 12.62
CA ILE A 28 -0.70 -10.01 13.45
C ILE A 28 -1.13 -10.60 14.80
N ASN A 29 -1.29 -9.76 15.82
CA ASN A 29 -1.67 -10.24 17.15
C ASN A 29 -3.08 -10.86 17.12
N TYR A 30 -3.14 -12.20 17.14
CA TYR A 30 -4.39 -12.96 17.15
C TYR A 30 -5.33 -12.53 18.28
N LYS A 31 -4.83 -12.15 19.46
CA LYS A 31 -5.67 -11.70 20.58
C LYS A 31 -6.46 -10.42 20.27
N LEU A 32 -6.01 -9.61 19.32
CA LEU A 32 -6.70 -8.37 18.94
C LEU A 32 -7.78 -8.59 17.88
N TYR A 33 -7.66 -9.63 17.05
CA TYR A 33 -8.51 -9.83 15.86
C TYR A 33 -9.24 -11.17 15.84
N ASN A 34 -8.89 -12.10 16.74
CA ASN A 34 -9.33 -13.50 16.75
C ASN A 34 -9.13 -14.24 15.40
N SER A 35 -8.28 -13.71 14.54
CA SER A 35 -7.92 -14.27 13.24
C SER A 35 -6.60 -13.68 12.76
N THR A 36 -5.95 -14.37 11.85
CA THR A 36 -4.85 -13.89 11.01
C THR A 36 -5.18 -14.05 9.53
N ASP A 37 -6.37 -14.57 9.19
CA ASP A 37 -6.80 -14.79 7.82
C ASP A 37 -7.10 -13.45 7.13
N PRO A 38 -6.52 -13.17 5.95
CA PRO A 38 -6.75 -11.91 5.23
C PRO A 38 -8.22 -11.57 5.00
N ARG A 39 -9.10 -12.56 4.80
CA ARG A 39 -10.54 -12.33 4.56
C ARG A 39 -11.22 -11.80 5.80
N ASP A 40 -10.97 -12.43 6.95
CA ASP A 40 -11.51 -12.01 8.25
C ASP A 40 -10.99 -10.63 8.63
N ILE A 41 -9.69 -10.39 8.44
CA ILE A 41 -9.07 -9.11 8.75
C ILE A 41 -9.64 -7.99 7.88
N ILE A 42 -9.87 -8.23 6.59
CA ILE A 42 -10.54 -7.26 5.72
C ILE A 42 -11.95 -6.95 6.22
N ASN A 43 -12.73 -7.96 6.62
CA ASN A 43 -14.07 -7.72 7.17
C ASN A 43 -14.03 -6.84 8.43
N ILE A 44 -13.11 -7.11 9.36
CA ILE A 44 -12.92 -6.29 10.56
C ILE A 44 -12.54 -4.85 10.20
N ILE A 45 -11.63 -4.66 9.24
CA ILE A 45 -11.26 -3.32 8.76
C ILE A 45 -12.46 -2.62 8.13
N LYS A 46 -13.27 -3.33 7.34
CA LYS A 46 -14.48 -2.80 6.69
C LYS A 46 -15.48 -2.28 7.71
N GLU A 47 -15.79 -3.08 8.70
CA GLU A 47 -16.74 -2.71 9.76
C GLU A 47 -16.24 -1.50 10.55
N LYS A 48 -14.95 -1.47 10.90
CA LYS A 48 -14.40 -0.43 11.77
C LYS A 48 -14.12 0.88 11.04
N PHE A 49 -13.70 0.85 9.77
CA PHE A 49 -13.16 2.02 9.08
C PHE A 49 -13.83 2.35 7.74
N LYS A 50 -14.61 1.43 7.16
CA LYS A 50 -15.28 1.58 5.85
C LYS A 50 -14.33 2.17 4.78
N PRO A 51 -13.12 1.59 4.58
CA PRO A 51 -12.16 2.16 3.65
C PRO A 51 -12.66 2.03 2.21
N LYS A 52 -12.35 3.02 1.39
CA LYS A 52 -12.60 2.94 -0.07
C LYS A 52 -11.49 2.19 -0.82
N ILE A 53 -10.30 2.15 -0.24
CA ILE A 53 -9.10 1.60 -0.83
C ILE A 53 -8.37 0.76 0.20
N ILE A 54 -7.91 -0.43 -0.17
CA ILE A 54 -7.02 -1.27 0.64
C ILE A 54 -5.78 -1.63 -0.19
N TYR A 55 -4.60 -1.48 0.40
CA TYR A 55 -3.36 -2.00 -0.16
C TYR A 55 -3.07 -3.40 0.38
N MET A 56 -2.71 -4.33 -0.50
CA MET A 56 -2.35 -5.70 -0.17
C MET A 56 -1.02 -6.07 -0.82
N ALA A 57 -0.10 -6.63 -0.06
CA ALA A 57 1.13 -7.23 -0.58
C ALA A 57 1.12 -8.74 -0.38
N ASP A 58 1.20 -9.51 -1.46
CA ASP A 58 1.41 -10.96 -1.44
C ASP A 58 2.90 -11.25 -1.36
N LEU A 59 3.39 -11.51 -0.14
CA LEU A 59 4.81 -11.71 0.11
C LEU A 59 5.32 -13.05 -0.45
N ASP A 60 4.47 -14.06 -0.61
CA ASP A 60 4.86 -15.29 -1.31
C ASP A 60 5.08 -15.03 -2.81
N ALA A 61 4.25 -14.18 -3.42
CA ALA A 61 4.47 -13.72 -4.79
C ALA A 61 5.78 -12.92 -4.91
N ILE A 62 6.00 -11.96 -4.01
CA ILE A 62 7.13 -11.02 -4.06
C ILE A 62 8.47 -11.72 -3.78
N ILE A 63 8.52 -12.64 -2.81
CA ILE A 63 9.74 -13.32 -2.38
C ILE A 63 10.00 -14.57 -3.23
N ASN A 64 8.95 -15.38 -3.46
CA ASN A 64 9.09 -16.74 -3.98
C ASN A 64 8.55 -16.90 -5.41
N GLY A 65 7.94 -15.86 -5.99
CA GLY A 65 7.29 -15.97 -7.31
C GLY A 65 6.03 -16.85 -7.30
N LYS A 66 5.37 -17.00 -6.14
CA LYS A 66 4.21 -17.87 -5.96
C LYS A 66 3.02 -17.08 -5.43
N ALA A 67 2.24 -16.50 -6.34
CA ALA A 67 1.05 -15.74 -5.97
C ALA A 67 -0.10 -16.62 -5.50
N ASN A 68 -0.79 -16.18 -4.45
CA ASN A 68 -1.97 -16.85 -3.92
C ASN A 68 -3.25 -16.36 -4.61
N HIS A 69 -3.40 -16.74 -5.89
CA HIS A 69 -4.52 -16.31 -6.73
C HIS A 69 -5.89 -16.61 -6.11
N LYS A 70 -6.05 -17.74 -5.41
CA LYS A 70 -7.32 -18.16 -4.81
C LYS A 70 -7.76 -17.21 -3.69
N ILE A 71 -6.85 -16.85 -2.79
CA ILE A 71 -7.16 -15.91 -1.70
C ILE A 71 -7.46 -14.52 -2.28
N ILE A 72 -6.63 -14.05 -3.23
CA ILE A 72 -6.81 -12.73 -3.84
C ILE A 72 -8.15 -12.65 -4.60
N ASP A 73 -8.48 -13.66 -5.42
CA ASP A 73 -9.76 -13.75 -6.14
C ASP A 73 -10.95 -13.72 -5.17
N SER A 74 -10.91 -14.53 -4.11
CA SER A 74 -11.96 -14.55 -3.09
C SER A 74 -12.13 -13.19 -2.40
N ILE A 75 -11.04 -12.49 -2.11
CA ILE A 75 -11.08 -11.17 -1.47
C ILE A 75 -11.74 -10.15 -2.40
N ILE A 76 -11.27 -10.04 -3.65
CA ILE A 76 -11.79 -9.06 -4.60
C ILE A 76 -13.27 -9.32 -4.88
N LYS A 77 -13.63 -10.59 -5.11
CA LYS A 77 -15.01 -11.01 -5.41
C LYS A 77 -16.00 -10.62 -4.32
N ASN A 78 -15.61 -10.79 -3.05
CA ASN A 78 -16.50 -10.55 -1.91
C ASN A 78 -16.49 -9.08 -1.44
N ASN A 79 -15.71 -8.20 -2.07
CA ASN A 79 -15.50 -6.82 -1.64
C ASN A 79 -15.53 -5.85 -2.83
N ALA A 80 -16.58 -5.94 -3.65
CA ALA A 80 -16.75 -5.12 -4.85
C ALA A 80 -16.84 -3.60 -4.57
N ASP A 81 -17.15 -3.22 -3.33
CA ASP A 81 -17.22 -1.84 -2.84
C ASP A 81 -15.85 -1.19 -2.54
N ILE A 82 -14.76 -1.97 -2.62
CA ILE A 82 -13.40 -1.54 -2.26
C ILE A 82 -12.48 -1.65 -3.48
N GLU A 83 -11.68 -0.61 -3.71
CA GLU A 83 -10.55 -0.64 -4.64
C GLU A 83 -9.33 -1.30 -3.99
N PHE A 84 -8.81 -2.38 -4.57
CA PHE A 84 -7.63 -3.07 -4.07
C PHE A 84 -6.37 -2.68 -4.84
N TRP A 85 -5.31 -2.31 -4.13
CA TRP A 85 -3.98 -2.11 -4.71
C TRP A 85 -3.12 -3.31 -4.35
N ILE A 86 -2.78 -4.13 -5.33
CA ILE A 86 -2.20 -5.44 -5.09
C ILE A 86 -0.77 -5.49 -5.60
N ASP A 87 0.17 -5.61 -4.67
CA ASP A 87 1.56 -5.94 -4.95
C ASP A 87 1.73 -7.46 -4.93
N ALA A 88 1.92 -8.04 -6.12
CA ALA A 88 2.23 -9.45 -6.31
C ALA A 88 3.64 -9.63 -6.92
N GLY A 89 4.52 -8.65 -6.77
CA GLY A 89 5.82 -8.62 -7.44
C GLY A 89 5.68 -8.64 -8.97
N LEU A 90 6.43 -9.52 -9.63
CA LEU A 90 6.39 -9.66 -11.10
C LEU A 90 5.33 -10.67 -11.59
N ASN A 91 4.51 -11.20 -10.68
CA ASN A 91 3.54 -12.24 -11.02
C ASN A 91 2.31 -11.62 -11.66
N LYS A 92 1.85 -12.24 -12.76
CA LYS A 92 0.55 -11.91 -13.33
C LYS A 92 -0.54 -12.58 -12.50
N LEU A 93 -1.45 -11.79 -11.94
CA LEU A 93 -2.60 -12.31 -11.21
C LEU A 93 -3.61 -12.91 -12.19
N ASN A 94 -3.92 -14.21 -12.03
CA ASN A 94 -4.98 -14.86 -12.79
C ASN A 94 -6.33 -14.61 -12.12
N LEU A 95 -6.92 -13.45 -12.41
CA LEU A 95 -8.20 -13.00 -11.85
C LEU A 95 -9.27 -12.92 -12.94
N SER A 96 -10.53 -12.94 -12.52
CA SER A 96 -11.65 -12.72 -13.44
C SER A 96 -11.52 -11.37 -14.15
N LYS A 97 -11.62 -11.37 -15.48
CA LYS A 97 -11.63 -10.15 -16.30
C LYS A 97 -12.80 -9.20 -16.00
N ARG A 98 -13.80 -9.66 -15.22
CA ARG A 98 -14.96 -8.86 -14.80
C ARG A 98 -14.63 -7.94 -13.63
N TYR A 99 -13.57 -8.22 -12.87
CA TYR A 99 -13.19 -7.36 -11.75
C TYR A 99 -12.62 -6.05 -12.29
N THR A 100 -13.18 -4.95 -11.81
CA THR A 100 -12.75 -3.59 -12.16
C THR A 100 -12.21 -2.84 -10.94
N ASN A 101 -12.31 -3.44 -9.75
CA ASN A 101 -11.99 -2.85 -8.45
C ASN A 101 -10.58 -3.23 -7.96
N TYR A 102 -9.62 -3.48 -8.85
CA TYR A 102 -8.23 -3.69 -8.46
C TYR A 102 -7.24 -3.02 -9.40
N TYR A 103 -6.08 -2.70 -8.84
CA TYR A 103 -4.91 -2.15 -9.52
C TYR A 103 -3.69 -3.01 -9.18
N SER A 104 -2.94 -3.41 -10.19
CA SER A 104 -1.62 -4.04 -9.99
C SER A 104 -0.61 -2.99 -9.55
N VAL A 105 0.16 -3.29 -8.50
CA VAL A 105 1.26 -2.44 -8.02
C VAL A 105 2.58 -2.98 -8.57
N PHE A 106 3.34 -2.12 -9.23
CA PHE A 106 4.67 -2.41 -9.75
C PHE A 106 5.74 -1.67 -8.96
N CYS A 107 6.54 -2.42 -8.22
CA CYS A 107 7.58 -1.87 -7.34
C CYS A 107 8.93 -1.72 -8.06
N SER A 108 9.63 -0.63 -7.81
CA SER A 108 10.92 -0.32 -8.45
C SER A 108 12.01 -1.36 -8.13
N GLU A 109 11.93 -2.06 -6.99
CA GLU A 109 12.91 -3.06 -6.57
C GLU A 109 13.03 -4.27 -7.52
N LYS A 110 11.97 -4.58 -8.28
CA LYS A 110 11.95 -5.71 -9.23
C LYS A 110 11.96 -5.26 -10.70
N SER A 111 12.21 -3.98 -10.98
CA SER A 111 11.99 -3.38 -12.31
C SER A 111 13.01 -3.79 -13.39
N SER A 112 13.91 -4.74 -13.14
CA SER A 112 14.78 -5.30 -14.18
C SER A 112 13.94 -6.20 -15.11
N GLY A 113 13.32 -5.60 -16.14
CA GLY A 113 12.72 -6.35 -17.25
C GLY A 113 11.20 -6.22 -17.42
N PHE A 114 10.49 -5.46 -16.59
CA PHE A 114 9.07 -5.17 -16.86
C PHE A 114 8.94 -3.87 -17.65
N ASP A 115 8.68 -3.98 -18.95
CA ASP A 115 8.44 -2.83 -19.80
C ASP A 115 7.05 -2.25 -19.49
N LEU A 116 7.03 -1.12 -18.75
CA LEU A 116 5.81 -0.35 -18.45
C LEU A 116 5.04 0.06 -19.71
N SER A 117 5.65 -0.05 -20.90
CA SER A 117 5.06 0.28 -22.20
C SER A 117 3.97 -0.70 -22.65
N ASN A 118 4.02 -1.97 -22.23
CA ASN A 118 3.15 -3.02 -22.80
C ASN A 118 1.81 -3.19 -22.09
N ASN A 119 1.56 -2.46 -21.00
CA ASN A 119 0.39 -2.65 -20.14
C ASN A 119 -0.68 -1.56 -20.30
N ASN A 120 -0.87 -1.04 -21.52
CA ASN A 120 -1.85 0.02 -21.84
C ASN A 120 -3.32 -0.31 -21.53
N LYS A 121 -3.65 -1.56 -21.16
CA LYS A 121 -5.02 -1.99 -20.83
C LYS A 121 -5.26 -2.22 -19.34
N GLU A 122 -4.22 -2.32 -18.51
CA GLU A 122 -4.37 -2.55 -17.08
C GLU A 122 -4.17 -1.24 -16.31
N ASN A 123 -5.13 -0.93 -15.44
CA ASN A 123 -5.00 0.13 -14.46
C ASN A 123 -3.90 -0.27 -13.45
N TYR A 124 -2.77 0.44 -13.45
CA TYR A 124 -1.64 0.09 -12.59
C TYR A 124 -1.14 1.26 -11.75
N ILE A 125 -0.38 0.92 -10.71
CA ILE A 125 0.25 1.84 -9.76
C ILE A 125 1.74 1.53 -9.74
N CYS A 126 2.58 2.56 -9.73
CA CYS A 126 4.01 2.37 -9.48
C CYS A 126 4.33 2.65 -8.02
N SER A 127 5.08 1.76 -7.37
CA SER A 127 5.74 2.04 -6.08
C SER A 127 7.22 2.33 -6.31
N PHE A 128 7.69 3.46 -5.81
CA PHE A 128 9.10 3.75 -5.66
C PHE A 128 9.52 3.44 -4.23
N ASP A 129 10.36 2.43 -4.10
CA ASP A 129 10.82 1.96 -2.80
C ASP A 129 12.17 2.58 -2.48
N PHE A 130 12.35 3.02 -1.23
CA PHE A 130 13.54 3.70 -0.77
C PHE A 130 14.17 3.00 0.44
N ARG A 131 15.50 2.93 0.43
CA ARG A 131 16.36 2.73 1.60
C ARG A 131 17.45 3.79 1.52
N GLU A 132 17.14 4.99 2.02
CA GLU A 132 17.88 6.26 1.83
C GLU A 132 17.90 6.77 0.38
N LYS A 133 18.14 5.89 -0.59
CA LYS A 133 18.07 6.10 -2.04
C LYS A 133 16.99 5.18 -2.64
N ILE A 134 16.59 5.47 -3.88
CA ILE A 134 15.67 4.60 -4.64
C ILE A 134 16.31 3.22 -4.80
N ILE A 135 15.52 2.17 -4.58
CA ILE A 135 15.91 0.78 -4.83
C ILE A 135 15.47 0.40 -6.24
N GLY A 136 16.37 -0.29 -6.95
CA GLY A 136 16.16 -0.75 -8.32
C GLY A 136 16.66 0.23 -9.38
N ASN A 137 16.46 -0.15 -10.65
CA ASN A 137 17.07 0.54 -11.80
C ASN A 137 16.18 1.67 -12.37
N MET A 138 15.09 2.03 -11.68
CA MET A 138 14.18 3.06 -12.17
C MET A 138 14.73 4.46 -11.87
N CYS A 139 15.32 5.10 -12.90
CA CYS A 139 15.85 6.45 -12.79
C CYS A 139 14.72 7.51 -12.85
N LEU A 140 14.86 8.55 -12.03
CA LEU A 140 13.93 9.71 -11.97
C LEU A 140 13.58 10.37 -13.32
N PRO A 141 14.48 10.48 -14.33
CA PRO A 141 14.13 11.02 -15.64
C PRO A 141 13.08 10.19 -16.41
N LYS A 142 12.91 8.91 -16.08
CA LYS A 142 11.83 8.08 -16.65
C LYS A 142 10.45 8.47 -16.09
N LEU A 143 10.37 9.22 -14.98
CA LEU A 143 9.08 9.72 -14.45
C LEU A 143 8.30 10.53 -15.48
N SER A 144 8.98 11.28 -16.35
CA SER A 144 8.32 12.34 -17.13
C SER A 144 7.61 11.87 -18.40
N ARG A 145 7.81 10.62 -18.84
CA ARG A 145 7.28 10.16 -20.14
C ARG A 145 6.17 9.12 -20.04
N ASN A 146 6.26 8.08 -19.20
CA ASN A 146 5.33 6.93 -19.24
C ASN A 146 4.90 6.39 -17.85
N LEU A 147 4.69 7.26 -16.85
CA LEU A 147 4.22 6.80 -15.53
C LEU A 147 2.70 6.89 -15.36
N PRO A 148 2.13 6.02 -14.51
CA PRO A 148 0.70 6.01 -14.26
C PRO A 148 0.30 7.24 -13.45
N LYS A 149 -1.01 7.49 -13.42
CA LYS A 149 -1.58 8.59 -12.62
C LYS A 149 -1.27 8.42 -11.13
N LYS A 150 -1.31 7.20 -10.59
CA LYS A 150 -1.12 6.92 -9.16
C LYS A 150 0.29 6.40 -8.89
N ILE A 151 1.01 7.04 -7.97
CA ILE A 151 2.39 6.69 -7.60
C ILE A 151 2.50 6.59 -6.08
N ILE A 152 3.07 5.49 -5.57
CA ILE A 152 3.43 5.30 -4.17
C ILE A 152 4.92 5.65 -3.99
N LEU A 153 5.24 6.41 -2.95
CA LEU A 153 6.60 6.64 -2.46
C LEU A 153 6.74 5.93 -1.12
N MET A 154 7.48 4.83 -1.07
CA MET A 154 7.59 3.95 0.10
C MET A 154 8.99 4.00 0.72
N ASP A 155 9.09 4.53 1.94
CA ASP A 155 10.34 4.51 2.71
C ASP A 155 10.42 3.23 3.56
N LEU A 156 11.13 2.22 3.06
CA LEU A 156 11.20 0.90 3.69
C LEU A 156 11.89 0.92 5.05
N LEU A 157 12.78 1.88 5.33
CA LEU A 157 13.40 2.01 6.66
C LEU A 157 12.37 2.41 7.72
N GLN A 158 11.31 3.10 7.30
CA GLN A 158 10.24 3.59 8.17
C GLN A 158 9.03 2.66 8.26
N VAL A 159 8.90 1.68 7.35
CA VAL A 159 7.85 0.67 7.43
C VAL A 159 8.02 -0.16 8.69
N GLY A 160 6.98 -0.26 9.52
CA GLY A 160 7.03 -1.04 10.76
C GLY A 160 7.96 -0.49 11.84
N SER A 161 8.56 0.69 11.65
CA SER A 161 9.47 1.29 12.62
C SER A 161 8.76 2.27 13.56
N SER A 162 9.45 2.65 14.64
CA SER A 162 9.09 3.76 15.51
C SER A 162 9.72 5.08 15.05
N GLU A 163 10.22 5.19 13.81
CA GLU A 163 10.86 6.39 13.25
C GLU A 163 9.88 7.17 12.36
N THR A 164 10.07 8.49 12.25
CA THR A 164 9.11 9.40 11.58
C THR A 164 9.27 9.41 10.07
N LEU A 165 8.15 9.57 9.36
CA LEU A 165 8.13 9.77 7.91
C LEU A 165 9.16 10.80 7.41
N ASN A 166 9.92 10.42 6.39
CA ASN A 166 10.93 11.26 5.77
C ASN A 166 10.37 12.06 4.57
N PHE A 167 9.86 13.25 4.84
CA PHE A 167 9.33 14.15 3.80
C PHE A 167 10.37 14.67 2.79
N LYS A 168 11.68 14.47 3.02
CA LYS A 168 12.72 14.89 2.06
C LYS A 168 12.55 14.19 0.71
N ILE A 169 12.09 12.93 0.72
CA ILE A 169 11.81 12.17 -0.49
C ILE A 169 10.69 12.87 -1.28
N LEU A 170 9.53 13.08 -0.65
CA LEU A 170 8.37 13.73 -1.28
C LEU A 170 8.72 15.07 -1.92
N LYS A 171 9.54 15.90 -1.27
CA LYS A 171 9.97 17.20 -1.81
C LYS A 171 10.64 17.10 -3.18
N LYS A 172 11.35 16.01 -3.48
CA LYS A 172 11.96 15.75 -4.80
C LYS A 172 10.91 15.53 -5.90
N PHE A 173 9.70 15.10 -5.52
CA PHE A 173 8.63 14.71 -6.43
C PHE A 173 7.51 15.75 -6.56
N ILE A 174 7.47 16.78 -5.70
CA ILE A 174 6.42 17.82 -5.70
C ILE A 174 6.20 18.42 -7.09
N LYS A 175 7.27 18.67 -7.86
CA LYS A 175 7.18 19.25 -9.21
C LYS A 175 6.39 18.41 -10.21
N TYR A 176 6.18 17.12 -9.95
CA TYR A 176 5.44 16.19 -10.81
C TYR A 176 3.96 16.03 -10.40
N GLN A 177 3.51 16.68 -9.31
CA GLN A 177 2.15 16.53 -8.76
C GLN A 177 1.04 17.01 -9.70
N LYS A 178 1.36 17.83 -10.70
CA LYS A 178 0.38 18.24 -11.73
C LYS A 178 -0.06 17.07 -12.63
N LYS A 179 0.79 16.06 -12.79
CA LYS A 179 0.53 14.89 -13.66
C LYS A 179 0.24 13.62 -12.88
N HIS A 180 0.72 13.52 -11.65
CA HIS A 180 0.64 12.30 -10.85
C HIS A 180 0.10 12.57 -9.45
N ASP A 181 -0.79 11.69 -9.02
CA ASP A 181 -1.30 11.55 -7.67
C ASP A 181 -0.30 10.75 -6.83
N PHE A 182 0.35 11.43 -5.89
CA PHE A 182 1.32 10.80 -5.01
C PHE A 182 0.67 10.30 -3.72
N TYR A 183 1.06 9.09 -3.34
CA TYR A 183 0.74 8.41 -2.10
C TYR A 183 2.04 8.10 -1.38
N ILE A 184 2.02 8.07 -0.05
CA ILE A 184 3.24 7.82 0.74
C ILE A 184 3.05 6.68 1.72
N ALA A 185 4.12 5.91 1.93
CA ALA A 185 4.17 4.77 2.83
C ALA A 185 5.46 4.79 3.66
N GLY A 186 5.39 4.30 4.90
CA GLY A 186 6.52 4.22 5.84
C GLY A 186 6.52 5.33 6.89
N GLY A 187 6.33 4.96 8.17
CA GLY A 187 6.51 5.88 9.29
C GLY A 187 5.37 6.88 9.56
N ILE A 188 4.15 6.63 9.09
CA ILE A 188 2.94 7.41 9.46
C ILE A 188 2.50 6.99 10.87
N LYS A 189 2.66 7.88 11.85
CA LYS A 189 2.39 7.55 13.26
C LYS A 189 1.17 8.21 13.84
N ASN A 190 0.80 9.38 13.34
CA ASN A 190 -0.22 10.20 13.96
C ASN A 190 -0.89 11.14 12.96
N THR A 191 -1.86 11.90 13.48
CA THR A 191 -2.66 12.86 12.73
C THR A 191 -1.83 14.02 12.18
N PHE A 192 -0.73 14.37 12.84
CA PHE A 192 0.15 15.46 12.42
C PHE A 192 0.92 15.07 11.16
N ASP A 193 1.43 13.84 11.07
CA ASP A 193 2.07 13.33 9.85
C ASP A 193 1.09 13.36 8.66
N ILE A 194 -0.16 12.96 8.89
CA ILE A 194 -1.26 12.98 7.91
C ILE A 194 -1.55 14.42 7.45
N HIS A 195 -1.66 15.37 8.38
CA HIS A 195 -1.89 16.77 8.06
C HIS A 195 -0.74 17.37 7.24
N LYS A 196 0.50 17.07 7.64
CA LYS A 196 1.70 17.51 6.93
C LYS A 196 1.79 16.92 5.52
N ALA A 197 1.42 15.65 5.33
CA ALA A 197 1.32 15.03 4.01
C ALA A 197 0.28 15.74 3.13
N LYS A 198 -0.91 16.03 3.69
CA LYS A 198 -1.98 16.76 3.00
C LYS A 198 -1.51 18.14 2.53
N ASN A 199 -0.82 18.89 3.38
CA ASN A 199 -0.31 20.23 3.05
C ASN A 199 0.78 20.22 1.96
N LEU A 200 1.46 19.08 1.78
CA LEU A 200 2.43 18.88 0.72
C LEU A 200 1.82 18.32 -0.58
N GLY A 201 0.48 18.28 -0.69
CA GLY A 201 -0.23 17.87 -1.90
C GLY A 201 -0.39 16.36 -2.10
N VAL A 202 -0.07 15.55 -1.07
CA VAL A 202 -0.23 14.08 -1.12
C VAL A 202 -1.70 13.70 -1.16
N LYS A 203 -2.06 12.74 -2.02
CA LYS A 203 -3.45 12.28 -2.21
C LYS A 203 -3.87 11.23 -1.20
N GLY A 204 -2.93 10.43 -0.70
CA GLY A 204 -3.20 9.51 0.40
C GLY A 204 -1.95 8.96 1.10
N VAL A 205 -2.19 8.34 2.24
CA VAL A 205 -1.16 7.71 3.07
C VAL A 205 -1.49 6.24 3.26
N LEU A 206 -0.48 5.39 3.19
CA LEU A 206 -0.58 3.96 3.46
C LEU A 206 -0.24 3.70 4.94
N VAL A 207 -1.15 3.04 5.65
CA VAL A 207 -1.09 2.89 7.11
C VAL A 207 -1.32 1.44 7.50
N SER A 208 -0.23 0.72 7.82
CA SER A 208 -0.30 -0.63 8.40
C SER A 208 -0.62 -0.59 9.90
N SER A 209 -0.34 0.53 10.57
CA SER A 209 -0.52 0.64 12.02
C SER A 209 -1.98 0.53 12.46
N ILE A 210 -2.95 0.75 11.56
CA ILE A 210 -4.37 0.42 11.76
C ILE A 210 -4.57 -1.01 12.30
N LEU A 211 -3.68 -1.94 11.94
CA LEU A 211 -3.77 -3.37 12.28
C LEU A 211 -3.03 -3.75 13.56
N HIS A 212 -2.23 -2.87 14.16
CA HIS A 212 -1.36 -3.25 15.29
C HIS A 212 -1.28 -2.21 16.41
N LYS A 213 -1.74 -1.00 16.16
CA LYS A 213 -1.74 0.10 17.11
C LYS A 213 -3.06 0.84 16.97
N ASP A 214 -3.68 1.22 18.08
CA ASP A 214 -4.96 1.95 18.08
C ASP A 214 -4.80 3.44 17.67
N ILE A 215 -3.87 3.71 16.76
CA ILE A 215 -3.48 5.04 16.26
C ILE A 215 -4.64 5.72 15.54
N ILE A 216 -5.51 4.95 14.87
CA ILE A 216 -6.61 5.47 14.04
C ILE A 216 -8.00 5.29 14.67
N GLY A 217 -8.15 4.44 15.70
CA GLY A 217 -9.39 4.36 16.48
C GLY A 217 -9.83 5.72 17.05
N LYS A 218 -8.87 6.56 17.47
CA LYS A 218 -9.13 7.93 17.94
C LYS A 218 -9.41 8.97 16.85
N LEU A 219 -9.15 8.66 15.58
CA LEU A 219 -9.29 9.59 14.46
C LEU A 219 -10.70 9.61 13.86
N PHE A 220 -11.33 8.44 13.72
CA PHE A 220 -12.71 8.37 13.24
C PHE A 220 -13.70 8.99 14.23
N ILE A 221 -13.45 8.88 15.55
CA ILE A 221 -14.25 9.56 16.59
C ILE A 221 -14.19 11.10 16.46
N ARG A 222 -13.09 11.67 15.94
CA ARG A 222 -12.96 13.13 15.82
C ARG A 222 -13.48 13.71 14.51
N LYS A 223 -13.67 12.90 13.46
CA LYS A 223 -14.20 13.41 12.18
C LYS A 223 -15.70 13.69 12.20
N GLU A 224 -16.44 13.16 13.19
CA GLU A 224 -17.85 13.50 13.42
C GLU A 224 -18.07 14.69 14.37
N LYS A 225 -17.07 15.14 15.13
CA LYS A 225 -17.25 16.24 16.12
C LYS A 225 -16.78 17.62 15.66
N THR A 226 -16.24 17.78 14.45
CA THR A 226 -15.83 19.09 13.93
C THR A 226 -16.55 19.45 12.62
N GLY A 227 -17.74 18.88 12.42
CA GLY A 227 -18.65 19.17 11.32
C GLY A 227 -20.00 19.68 11.81
N LEU A 228 -20.03 20.37 12.94
CA LEU A 228 -21.11 21.22 13.45
C LEU A 228 -20.51 22.56 13.84
#